data_AF-A0A2J7QNV3-F1
#
_entry.id   AF-A0A2J7QNV3-F1
#
_cell.length_a   1.000
_cell.length_b   1.000
_cell.length_c   1.000
_cell.angle_alpha   90.00
_cell.angle_beta   90.00
_cell.angle_gamma   90.00
#
_symmetry.space_group_name_H-M   'P 1'
#
loop_
_entity.id
_entity.type
_entity.pdbx_description
1 polymer ?
#
loop_
_entity_poly.entity_id
_entity_poly.type
_entity_poly.pdbx_seq_one_letter_code
_entity_poly.pdbx_strand_id
1 'polypeptide(L)'
;MLMLLTLCVLWYVQIMDDRWESEVIEYGAINITGFRIVDSSRRYVKDFLEGWRKLDPTISQGAGRESISAQAALMYDAVFVLVEAFNKILKKKPDTFRTNFRRGQIFNNGSRGIDCNTSQGWVTPWEHGDKISRHLRKVELEGLTGEIRFNDDGRRQNYTLHVVEMTFNSAMVKVAEWTDEFGFSPVAAKYVRLKPGSEIEKNRTYIVTTIVEEPYIMLRKPEPGENLTGNDRFEGYCKDLADLIAKTLGINYELSIVKDGNYGAENPDVKGGWDGMVGELVRKEADIAIASMTITSERERVIDFSKPFMSLGISIMIKKPVKQKPGVFSFLNPLSKEIWVCVIFSYVGVSIVLFIVSRFSPYEWHLLHYGEDPGHHHSGVGATSSAPSTVANDFSILNSLWFALGAFMQQGCDISPRSISGRIVGSVWWFFTLILISSYTANLAAFLTVERMVAPINSPEDLASQTEVQYGTLFHGSTWDFFRKSQITLYSKMWEFMSSRKHVFVRTYDEGIKRVRTSKGKYALLIESPKNDYINEREPCDTMKVGRNLDAKGFGVATPLGSPLRVCNEDLTQLELEWRVESWDASLPGYELGSRGIELSRVFGIGSCRIMARKELGGAKKTSC
;
A
#
# COMPACT_ATOMS: atom_id res chain seq x y z
N MET A 1 27.67 35.50 41.06
CA MET A 1 27.05 34.22 40.64
C MET A 1 25.54 34.32 40.35
N LEU A 2 24.83 35.38 40.79
CA LEU A 2 23.41 35.59 40.45
C LEU A 2 23.13 36.45 39.21
N MET A 3 24.14 37.09 38.60
CA MET A 3 23.97 37.85 37.35
C MET A 3 24.10 36.99 36.08
N LEU A 4 24.48 35.72 36.21
CA LEU A 4 24.59 34.76 35.11
C LEU A 4 23.28 34.00 34.84
N LEU A 5 22.30 34.08 35.75
CA LEU A 5 21.04 33.33 35.67
C LEU A 5 19.90 34.12 35.02
N THR A 6 20.00 35.45 34.93
CA THR A 6 18.94 36.30 34.35
C THR A 6 19.03 36.48 32.84
N LEU A 7 20.01 35.88 32.17
CA LEU A 7 20.15 35.88 30.71
C LEU A 7 19.49 34.67 30.02
N CYS A 8 18.97 33.70 30.79
CA CYS A 8 18.48 32.43 30.23
C CYS A 8 17.00 32.37 29.83
N VAL A 9 16.20 33.44 29.97
CA VAL A 9 14.72 33.32 29.86
C VAL A 9 14.06 34.04 28.66
N LEU A 10 14.82 34.67 27.75
CA LEU A 10 14.21 35.38 26.60
C LEU A 10 14.89 35.17 25.23
N TRP A 11 15.66 34.10 25.05
CA TRP A 11 16.26 33.76 23.75
C TRP A 11 15.73 32.42 23.22
N TYR A 12 14.47 32.42 22.80
CA TYR A 12 13.95 31.47 21.81
C TYR A 12 13.78 32.20 20.47
N VAL A 13 14.88 32.73 19.94
CA VAL A 13 15.02 32.96 18.51
C VAL A 13 16.12 32.01 18.08
N GLN A 14 15.74 30.97 17.35
CA GLN A 14 16.66 29.93 16.88
C GLN A 14 17.61 30.55 15.85
N ILE A 15 18.82 30.91 16.30
CA ILE A 15 19.90 31.36 15.40
C ILE A 15 20.36 30.12 14.63
N MET A 16 20.22 30.12 13.30
CA MET A 16 20.61 29.01 12.41
C MET A 16 22.10 29.09 12.08
N ASP A 17 22.96 29.03 13.09
CA ASP A 17 24.40 29.27 12.90
C ASP A 17 25.23 28.00 12.69
N ASP A 18 24.70 26.82 13.01
CA ASP A 18 25.29 25.58 12.51
C ASP A 18 24.81 25.40 11.07
N ARG A 19 25.76 25.44 10.12
CA ARG A 19 25.54 24.76 8.84
C ARG A 19 25.12 23.34 9.23
N TRP A 20 23.93 22.92 8.82
CA TRP A 20 23.37 21.60 9.14
C TRP A 20 24.34 20.54 8.58
N GLU A 21 25.41 20.22 9.31
CA GLU A 21 26.47 19.26 8.94
C GLU A 21 26.00 17.83 9.21
N SER A 22 24.93 17.67 10.00
CA SER A 22 24.21 16.41 10.10
C SER A 22 23.26 16.31 8.91
N GLU A 23 23.38 15.24 8.13
CA GLU A 23 22.43 14.73 7.14
C GLU A 23 21.05 14.41 7.75
N VAL A 24 20.49 15.33 8.53
CA VAL A 24 19.15 15.25 9.09
C VAL A 24 18.28 16.12 8.19
N ILE A 25 18.04 15.61 6.98
CA ILE A 25 16.85 15.97 6.22
C ILE A 25 15.71 15.19 6.86
N GLU A 26 15.40 15.52 8.11
CA GLU A 26 14.11 15.17 8.68
C GLU A 26 13.12 16.19 8.10
N TYR A 27 12.10 15.67 7.43
CA TYR A 27 10.95 16.35 6.84
C TYR A 27 11.17 16.98 5.46
N GLY A 28 10.76 16.20 4.44
CA GLY A 28 10.50 16.71 3.11
C GLY A 28 9.44 17.82 3.12
N ALA A 29 9.66 18.83 2.27
CA ALA A 29 8.78 19.94 1.93
C ALA A 29 8.60 21.09 2.95
N ILE A 30 9.54 21.33 3.86
CA ILE A 30 9.50 22.52 4.75
C ILE A 30 10.50 23.58 4.28
N ASN A 31 10.02 24.80 4.02
CA ASN A 31 10.90 25.97 3.88
C ASN A 31 11.30 26.44 5.27
N ILE A 32 12.60 26.41 5.56
CA ILE A 32 13.14 26.81 6.86
C ILE A 32 13.72 28.21 6.72
N THR A 33 13.28 29.13 7.58
CA THR A 33 13.84 30.48 7.69
C THR A 33 14.56 30.62 9.03
N GLY A 34 15.65 31.39 9.03
CA GLY A 34 16.39 31.68 10.25
C GLY A 34 17.28 32.89 10.12
N PHE A 35 18.05 33.12 11.19
CA PHE A 35 18.95 34.26 11.31
C PHE A 35 20.40 33.80 11.39
N ARG A 36 21.27 34.58 10.76
CA ARG A 36 22.73 34.39 10.77
C ARG A 36 23.41 35.72 11.08
N ILE A 37 24.33 35.73 12.06
CA ILE A 37 25.08 36.94 12.45
C ILE A 37 26.46 37.03 11.80
N VAL A 38 27.08 35.88 11.50
CA VAL A 38 28.41 35.84 10.89
C VAL A 38 28.30 35.89 9.37
N ASP A 39 28.83 36.94 8.76
CA ASP A 39 28.90 37.06 7.30
C ASP A 39 30.18 36.45 6.73
N SER A 40 30.05 35.24 6.18
CA SER A 40 31.14 34.54 5.48
C SER A 40 31.54 35.19 4.14
N SER A 41 30.79 36.18 3.66
CA SER A 41 31.15 36.93 2.44
C SER A 41 32.31 37.91 2.68
N ARG A 42 32.46 38.42 3.90
CA ARG A 42 33.47 39.41 4.28
C ARG A 42 34.87 38.79 4.27
N ARG A 43 35.83 39.52 3.70
CA ARG A 43 37.23 39.06 3.57
C ARG A 43 37.86 38.69 4.92
N TYR A 44 37.69 39.55 5.93
CA TYR A 44 38.20 39.31 7.28
C TYR A 44 37.71 37.98 7.88
N VAL A 45 36.43 37.64 7.66
CA VAL A 45 35.83 36.39 8.15
C VAL A 45 36.34 35.19 7.34
N LYS A 46 36.51 35.33 6.02
CA LYS A 46 37.08 34.26 5.18
C LYS A 46 38.49 33.90 5.61
N ASP A 47 39.34 34.90 5.84
CA ASP A 47 40.72 34.70 6.27
C ASP A 47 40.77 34.00 7.65
N PHE A 48 39.87 34.37 8.57
CA PHE A 48 39.71 33.69 9.85
C PHE A 48 39.25 32.22 9.68
N LEU A 49 38.22 31.97 8.86
CA LEU A 49 37.67 30.63 8.62
C LEU A 49 38.69 29.69 7.94
N GLU A 50 39.56 30.20 7.06
CA GLU A 50 40.65 29.42 6.48
C GLU A 50 41.66 28.94 7.54
N GLY A 51 41.95 29.78 8.53
CA GLY A 51 42.75 29.40 9.69
C GLY A 51 42.02 28.42 10.60
N TRP A 52 40.74 28.70 10.90
CA TRP A 52 39.87 27.86 11.73
C TRP A 52 39.76 26.42 11.21
N ARG A 53 39.64 26.25 9.89
CA ARG A 53 39.57 24.95 9.22
C ARG A 53 40.85 24.12 9.34
N LYS A 54 42.01 24.75 9.50
CA LYS A 54 43.31 24.07 9.62
C LYS A 54 43.63 23.61 11.05
N LEU A 55 42.82 23.99 12.03
CA LEU A 55 43.02 23.62 13.42
C LEU A 55 42.63 22.16 13.65
N ASP A 56 43.40 21.47 14.49
CA ASP A 56 43.14 20.08 14.88
C ASP A 56 41.91 20.00 15.82
N PRO A 57 40.83 19.29 15.44
CA PRO A 57 39.63 19.13 16.27
C PRO A 57 39.89 18.42 17.60
N THR A 58 40.98 17.64 17.71
CA THR A 58 41.33 16.92 18.95
C THR A 58 41.90 17.86 20.01
N ILE A 59 42.58 18.93 19.59
CA ILE A 59 43.18 19.94 20.46
C ILE A 59 42.15 21.05 20.78
N SER A 60 41.40 21.48 19.77
CA SER A 60 40.40 22.54 19.86
C SER A 60 39.02 21.98 19.50
N GLN A 61 38.26 21.54 20.51
CA GLN A 61 36.93 21.00 20.30
C GLN A 61 36.02 22.00 19.56
N GLY A 62 35.45 21.57 18.44
CA GLY A 62 34.61 22.40 17.56
C GLY A 62 35.37 23.16 16.47
N ALA A 63 36.71 23.15 16.48
CA ALA A 63 37.53 23.68 15.38
C ALA A 63 37.73 22.66 14.25
N GLY A 64 38.32 23.09 13.13
CA GLY A 64 38.53 22.24 11.95
C GLY A 64 37.30 22.11 11.04
N ARG A 65 36.22 22.85 11.31
CA ARG A 65 35.00 22.90 10.50
C ARG A 65 35.04 24.04 9.47
N GLU A 66 34.15 24.01 8.49
CA GLU A 66 34.01 25.09 7.50
C GLU A 66 33.30 26.34 8.04
N SER A 67 32.64 26.22 9.19
CA SER A 67 31.89 27.31 9.82
C SER A 67 32.21 27.42 11.32
N ILE A 68 31.83 28.55 11.91
CA ILE A 68 31.97 28.85 13.34
C ILE A 68 30.59 29.21 13.89
N SER A 69 30.28 28.76 15.11
CA SER A 69 29.00 29.07 15.76
C SER A 69 28.91 30.53 16.21
N ALA A 70 27.69 31.07 16.31
CA ALA A 70 27.42 32.43 16.84
C ALA A 70 28.17 32.69 18.14
N GLN A 71 28.08 31.73 19.06
CA GLN A 71 28.59 31.84 20.41
C GLN A 71 30.12 31.92 20.41
N ALA A 72 30.77 31.11 19.58
CA ALA A 72 32.22 31.14 19.41
C ALA A 72 32.68 32.43 18.73
N ALA A 73 31.97 32.91 17.71
CA ALA A 73 32.26 34.18 17.05
C ALA A 73 32.11 35.39 18.00
N LEU A 74 31.04 35.42 18.80
CA LEU A 74 30.84 36.44 19.83
C LEU A 74 31.91 36.38 20.93
N MET A 75 32.36 35.18 21.32
CA MET A 75 33.44 35.02 22.28
C MET A 75 34.77 35.55 21.73
N TYR A 76 35.07 35.23 20.46
CA TYR A 76 36.24 35.77 19.77
C TYR A 76 36.22 37.29 19.76
N ASP A 77 35.10 37.88 19.36
CA ASP A 77 34.92 39.34 19.32
C ASP A 77 35.01 39.97 20.73
N ALA A 78 34.48 39.32 21.76
CA ALA A 78 34.54 39.79 23.14
C ALA A 78 35.98 39.92 23.66
N VAL A 79 36.88 39.01 23.26
CA VAL A 79 38.31 39.11 23.63
C VAL A 79 38.94 40.36 23.01
N PHE A 80 38.66 40.66 21.74
CA PHE A 80 39.17 41.88 21.09
C PHE A 80 38.58 43.15 21.69
N VAL A 81 37.31 43.14 22.10
CA VAL A 81 36.69 44.27 22.82
C VAL A 81 37.42 44.53 24.15
N LEU A 82 37.72 43.48 24.91
CA LEU A 82 38.47 43.59 26.16
C LEU A 82 39.88 44.16 25.91
N VAL A 83 40.61 43.59 24.94
CA VAL A 83 41.96 44.03 24.58
C VAL A 83 41.96 45.51 24.18
N GLU A 84 41.02 45.94 23.33
CA GLU A 84 40.94 47.33 22.89
C GLU A 84 40.58 48.28 24.04
N ALA A 85 39.66 47.89 24.92
CA ALA A 85 39.33 48.67 26.11
C ALA A 85 40.56 48.87 27.02
N PHE A 86 41.30 47.80 27.31
CA PHE A 86 42.51 47.88 28.13
C PHE A 86 43.62 48.67 27.44
N ASN A 87 43.80 48.51 26.12
CA ASN A 87 44.73 49.31 25.33
C ASN A 87 44.40 50.80 25.42
N LYS A 88 43.13 51.20 25.30
CA LYS A 88 42.70 52.60 25.48
C LYS A 88 42.99 53.13 26.90
N ILE A 89 42.76 52.31 27.94
CA ILE A 89 43.08 52.67 29.33
C ILE A 89 44.58 52.87 29.54
N LEU A 90 45.39 51.93 29.07
CA LEU A 90 46.84 51.91 29.23
C LEU A 90 47.52 53.01 28.40
N LYS A 91 47.06 53.25 27.16
CA LYS A 91 47.53 54.39 26.34
C LYS A 91 47.29 55.73 27.05
N LYS A 92 46.14 55.89 27.73
CA LYS A 92 45.80 57.13 28.43
C LYS A 92 46.58 57.30 29.74
N LYS A 93 46.78 56.20 30.49
CA LYS A 93 47.53 56.18 31.75
C LYS A 93 48.21 54.81 31.95
N PRO A 94 49.48 54.65 31.57
CA PRO A 94 50.20 53.37 31.65
C PRO A 94 50.28 52.81 33.06
N ASP A 95 50.47 53.68 34.05
CA ASP A 95 50.62 53.30 35.45
C ASP A 95 49.29 53.05 36.19
N THR A 96 48.15 53.04 35.48
CA THR A 96 46.81 52.90 36.10
C THR A 96 46.73 51.71 37.06
N PHE A 97 47.33 50.57 36.69
CA PHE A 97 47.24 49.32 37.46
C PHE A 97 48.51 49.00 38.27
N ARG A 98 49.49 49.92 38.31
CA ARG A 98 50.81 49.66 38.91
C ARG A 98 50.73 49.40 40.42
N THR A 99 49.76 50.02 41.08
CA THR A 99 49.53 49.84 42.53
C THR A 99 48.73 48.58 42.86
N ASN A 100 47.95 48.08 41.91
CA ASN A 100 47.08 46.92 42.06
C ASN A 100 47.82 45.59 41.93
N PHE A 101 48.84 45.52 41.08
CA PHE A 101 49.61 44.28 40.86
C PHE A 101 51.01 44.43 41.44
N ARG A 102 51.21 43.95 42.69
CA ARG A 102 52.50 44.01 43.38
C ARG A 102 52.92 42.61 43.82
N ARG A 103 54.14 42.19 43.47
CA ARG A 103 54.73 40.89 43.88
C ARG A 103 53.82 39.68 43.60
N GLY A 104 53.13 39.66 42.46
CA GLY A 104 52.20 38.59 42.09
C GLY A 104 50.88 38.56 42.85
N GLN A 105 50.58 39.58 43.66
CA GLN A 105 49.33 39.71 44.41
C GLN A 105 48.49 40.89 43.89
N ILE A 106 47.17 40.72 43.95
CA ILE A 106 46.18 41.73 43.57
C ILE A 106 45.80 42.53 44.81
N PHE A 107 45.81 43.85 44.72
CA PHE A 107 45.41 44.78 45.77
C PHE A 107 44.27 45.68 45.29
N ASN A 108 43.22 45.84 46.09
CA ASN A 108 42.13 46.79 45.89
C ASN A 108 42.16 47.84 47.00
N ASN A 109 42.46 49.10 46.69
CA ASN A 109 42.48 50.19 47.68
C ASN A 109 43.26 49.84 48.97
N GLY A 110 44.43 49.19 48.82
CA GLY A 110 45.30 48.76 49.93
C GLY A 110 44.96 47.39 50.57
N SER A 111 43.76 46.86 50.36
CA SER A 111 43.38 45.49 50.79
C SER A 111 43.86 44.43 49.79
N ARG A 112 44.21 43.23 50.27
CA ARG A 112 44.63 42.11 49.41
C ARG A 112 43.40 41.43 48.81
N GLY A 113 43.27 41.49 47.49
CA GLY A 113 42.20 40.87 46.72
C GLY A 113 40.84 41.57 46.85
N ILE A 114 39.80 40.88 46.39
CA ILE A 114 38.39 41.24 46.57
C ILE A 114 37.75 40.02 47.22
N ASP A 115 37.20 40.17 48.44
CA ASP A 115 36.48 39.11 49.12
C ASP A 115 34.98 39.24 48.86
N CYS A 116 34.37 38.18 48.34
CA CYS A 116 32.94 38.10 48.05
C CYS A 116 32.12 37.61 49.25
N ASN A 117 32.75 37.03 50.28
CA ASN A 117 32.08 36.44 51.44
C ASN A 117 32.28 37.29 52.69
N THR A 118 31.84 38.55 52.64
CA THR A 118 31.92 39.45 53.78
C THR A 118 30.74 39.21 54.73
N SER A 119 31.03 38.93 56.00
CA SER A 119 30.02 38.72 57.06
C SER A 119 29.12 39.95 57.33
N GLN A 120 29.51 41.11 56.80
CA GLN A 120 28.80 42.39 56.91
C GLN A 120 27.93 42.71 55.69
N GLY A 121 27.85 41.82 54.68
CA GLY A 121 27.00 41.97 53.50
C GLY A 121 27.40 43.07 52.50
N TRP A 122 28.41 43.89 52.82
CA TRP A 122 28.95 44.93 51.94
C TRP A 122 30.27 44.49 51.32
N VAL A 123 30.38 44.60 49.99
CA VAL A 123 31.59 44.26 49.23
C VAL A 123 32.22 45.56 48.71
N THR A 124 33.50 45.77 48.98
CA THR A 124 34.23 46.93 48.44
C THR A 124 34.44 46.74 46.94
N PRO A 125 33.83 47.57 46.06
CA PRO A 125 33.99 47.42 44.62
C PRO A 125 35.44 47.66 44.20
N TRP A 126 35.82 47.09 43.06
CA TRP A 126 37.14 47.33 42.49
C TRP A 126 37.29 48.81 42.10
N GLU A 127 38.37 49.46 42.58
CA GLU A 127 38.59 50.91 42.41
C GLU A 127 38.61 51.38 40.95
N HIS A 128 38.89 50.48 40.00
CA HIS A 128 38.89 50.79 38.56
C HIS A 128 37.69 50.24 37.80
N GLY A 129 36.73 49.59 38.48
CA GLY A 129 35.57 48.95 37.85
C GLY A 129 34.77 49.89 36.95
N ASP A 130 34.37 51.06 37.47
CA ASP A 130 33.62 52.06 36.71
C ASP A 130 34.42 52.65 35.55
N LYS A 131 35.75 52.76 35.71
CA LYS A 131 36.63 53.25 34.65
C LYS A 131 36.70 52.22 33.53
N ILE A 132 36.87 50.94 33.85
CA ILE A 132 36.90 49.84 32.88
C ILE A 132 35.56 49.74 32.15
N SER A 133 34.44 49.71 32.87
CA SER A 133 33.09 49.67 32.31
C SER A 133 32.81 50.82 31.33
N ARG A 134 33.26 52.05 31.65
CA ARG A 134 33.12 53.20 30.73
C ARG A 134 33.98 53.10 29.48
N HIS A 135 35.15 52.44 29.55
CA HIS A 135 35.99 52.26 28.36
C HIS A 135 35.45 51.12 27.48
N LEU A 136 34.91 50.05 28.08
CA LEU A 136 34.25 48.95 27.37
C LEU A 136 33.07 49.45 26.54
N ARG A 137 32.20 50.30 27.11
CA ARG A 137 31.08 50.93 26.40
C ARG A 137 31.50 51.86 25.25
N LYS A 138 32.75 52.32 25.22
CA LYS A 138 33.31 53.20 24.18
C LYS A 138 34.21 52.47 23.19
N VAL A 139 34.19 51.13 23.22
CA VAL A 139 34.87 50.34 22.20
C VAL A 139 34.02 50.35 20.94
N GLU A 140 34.67 50.69 19.84
CA GLU A 140 34.14 50.59 18.49
C GLU A 140 35.20 49.85 17.68
N LEU A 141 34.84 48.68 17.16
CA LEU A 141 35.72 47.84 16.33
C LEU A 141 34.90 46.98 15.37
N GLU A 142 35.55 46.45 14.35
CA GLU A 142 34.97 45.48 13.44
C GLU A 142 35.47 44.07 13.79
N GLY A 143 34.54 43.18 14.15
CA GLY A 143 34.81 41.78 14.52
C GLY A 143 34.25 40.79 13.50
N LEU A 144 34.18 39.50 13.85
CA LEU A 144 33.57 38.43 13.06
C LEU A 144 32.06 38.60 12.90
N THR A 145 31.41 39.20 13.88
CA THR A 145 29.96 39.47 13.89
C THR A 145 29.58 40.84 13.32
N GLY A 146 30.49 41.50 12.60
CA GLY A 146 30.26 42.83 12.00
C GLY A 146 30.80 43.97 12.87
N GLU A 147 30.19 45.14 12.72
CA GLU A 147 30.53 46.30 13.53
C GLU A 147 30.03 46.13 14.98
N ILE A 148 30.88 46.46 15.94
CA ILE A 148 30.59 46.32 17.37
C ILE A 148 30.63 47.70 17.99
N ARG A 149 29.46 48.17 18.45
CA ARG A 149 29.29 49.39 19.24
C ARG A 149 28.32 49.11 20.39
N PHE A 150 28.45 49.86 21.47
CA PHE A 150 27.60 49.71 22.66
C PHE A 150 26.89 51.02 22.99
N ASN A 151 25.70 50.91 23.54
CA ASN A 151 24.97 52.02 24.10
C ASN A 151 25.44 52.34 25.54
N ASP A 152 24.88 53.38 26.14
CA ASP A 152 25.20 53.77 27.52
C ASP A 152 24.87 52.67 28.55
N ASP A 153 23.92 51.77 28.25
CA ASP A 153 23.56 50.61 29.08
C ASP A 153 24.47 49.39 28.86
N GLY A 154 25.41 49.44 27.91
CA GLY A 154 26.27 48.31 27.54
C GLY A 154 25.61 47.25 26.63
N ARG A 155 24.46 47.57 26.03
CA ARG A 155 23.83 46.76 24.97
C ARG A 155 24.45 47.09 23.62
N ARG A 156 24.61 46.06 22.78
CA ARG A 156 25.10 46.26 21.41
C ARG A 156 24.09 47.05 20.58
N GLN A 157 24.58 47.99 19.79
CA GLN A 157 23.80 48.79 18.84
C GLN A 157 24.42 48.73 17.45
N ASN A 158 23.63 49.06 16.43
CA ASN A 158 24.03 49.07 15.03
C ASN A 158 24.55 47.70 14.56
N TYR A 159 23.80 46.63 14.88
CA TYR A 159 24.15 45.28 14.47
C TYR A 159 23.27 44.81 13.32
N THR A 160 23.86 44.04 12.42
CA THR A 160 23.17 43.50 11.24
C THR A 160 23.00 42.00 11.39
N LEU A 161 21.77 41.52 11.23
CA LEU A 161 21.44 40.10 11.12
C LEU A 161 21.06 39.78 9.67
N HIS A 162 21.55 38.66 9.15
CA HIS A 162 21.12 38.15 7.87
C HIS A 162 19.94 37.22 8.06
N VAL A 163 18.84 37.48 7.36
CA VAL A 163 17.73 36.53 7.26
C VAL A 163 18.06 35.57 6.12
N VAL A 164 18.11 34.29 6.45
CA VAL A 164 18.44 33.22 5.53
C VAL A 164 17.26 32.28 5.38
N GLU A 165 17.05 31.81 4.15
CA GLU A 165 16.06 30.78 3.83
C GLU A 165 16.77 29.57 3.24
N MET A 166 16.32 28.40 3.64
CA MET A 166 16.73 27.11 3.10
C MET A 166 15.49 26.37 2.61
N THR A 167 15.54 25.94 1.35
CA THR A 167 14.51 25.07 0.76
C THR A 167 15.13 23.70 0.48
N PHE A 168 14.30 22.68 0.30
CA PHE A 168 14.75 21.31 0.02
C PHE A 168 15.74 21.19 -1.16
N ASN A 169 15.62 22.08 -2.15
CA ASN A 169 16.43 22.05 -3.38
C ASN A 169 17.45 23.19 -3.49
N SER A 170 17.57 24.05 -2.48
CA SER A 170 18.47 25.21 -2.52
C SER A 170 19.43 25.23 -1.36
N ALA A 171 20.64 25.71 -1.61
CA ALA A 171 21.54 26.07 -0.52
C ALA A 171 20.87 27.13 0.38
N MET A 172 21.34 27.26 1.61
CA MET A 172 20.98 28.38 2.48
C MET A 172 21.33 29.71 1.78
N VAL A 173 20.32 30.53 1.50
CA VAL A 173 20.47 31.79 0.76
C VAL A 173 20.02 32.95 1.63
N LYS A 174 20.75 34.07 1.57
CA LYS A 174 20.35 35.32 2.20
C LYS A 174 19.19 35.94 1.44
N VAL A 175 18.06 36.12 2.13
CA VAL A 175 16.82 36.69 1.58
C VAL A 175 16.57 38.12 2.06
N ALA A 176 17.14 38.52 3.20
CA ALA A 176 17.05 39.87 3.71
C ALA A 176 18.17 40.21 4.69
N GLU A 177 18.29 41.49 5.01
CA GLU A 177 19.06 42.02 6.13
C GLU A 177 18.10 42.58 7.16
N TRP A 178 18.43 42.43 8.44
CA TRP A 178 17.72 43.05 9.54
C TRP A 178 18.71 43.90 10.34
N THR A 179 18.37 45.16 10.59
CA THR A 179 19.13 46.06 11.47
C THR A 179 18.24 46.59 12.59
N ASP A 180 18.85 47.01 13.69
CA ASP A 180 18.13 47.60 14.82
C ASP A 180 17.51 48.96 14.48
N GLU A 181 18.08 49.71 13.54
CA GLU A 181 17.56 51.01 13.09
C GLU A 181 16.46 50.91 12.01
N PHE A 182 16.66 50.06 10.99
CA PHE A 182 15.79 50.03 9.79
C PHE A 182 14.87 48.80 9.73
N GLY A 183 15.05 47.83 10.64
CA GLY A 183 14.28 46.59 10.65
C GLY A 183 14.59 45.72 9.43
N PHE A 184 13.58 45.03 8.91
CA PHE A 184 13.72 44.07 7.81
C PHE A 184 13.82 44.75 6.44
N SER A 185 14.93 44.50 5.74
CA SER A 185 15.22 45.00 4.39
C SER A 185 15.44 43.82 3.42
N PRO A 186 14.50 43.55 2.49
CA PRO A 186 14.60 42.41 1.58
C PRO A 186 15.75 42.59 0.58
N VAL A 187 16.45 41.50 0.30
CA VAL A 187 17.54 41.44 -0.69
C VAL A 187 17.14 40.47 -1.80
N ALA A 188 17.48 40.78 -3.05
CA ALA A 188 17.24 39.89 -4.17
C ALA A 188 18.00 38.56 -4.00
N ALA A 189 17.31 37.55 -3.49
CA ALA A 189 17.87 36.24 -3.20
C ALA A 189 18.26 35.52 -4.49
N LYS A 190 19.53 35.14 -4.60
CA LYS A 190 20.04 34.28 -5.68
C LYS A 190 19.98 32.84 -5.23
N TYR A 191 18.86 32.18 -5.46
CA TYR A 191 18.70 30.76 -5.16
C TYR A 191 19.69 29.93 -5.98
N VAL A 192 20.67 29.35 -5.29
CA VAL A 192 21.55 28.33 -5.90
C VAL A 192 20.86 27.00 -5.70
N ARG A 193 20.37 26.43 -6.80
CA ARG A 193 19.82 25.08 -6.80
C ARG A 193 20.98 24.13 -6.54
N LEU A 194 20.94 23.42 -5.42
CA LEU A 194 21.87 22.33 -5.18
C LEU A 194 21.50 21.27 -6.21
N LYS A 195 22.38 21.00 -7.18
CA LYS A 195 22.28 19.74 -7.92
C LYS A 195 22.41 18.64 -6.87
N PRO A 196 21.54 17.61 -6.85
CA PRO A 196 21.74 16.47 -5.97
C PRO A 196 23.15 15.92 -6.22
N GLY A 197 24.04 16.22 -5.28
CA GLY A 197 25.45 15.96 -5.35
C GLY A 197 25.72 14.55 -4.88
N SER A 198 25.37 13.59 -5.73
CA SER A 198 26.07 12.30 -5.80
C SER A 198 25.77 11.75 -7.18
N GLU A 199 26.64 12.05 -8.14
CA GLU A 199 26.66 11.29 -9.38
C GLU A 199 26.77 9.82 -9.01
N ILE A 200 25.87 9.00 -9.55
CA ILE A 200 25.88 7.56 -9.35
C ILE A 200 27.27 7.04 -9.72
N GLU A 201 27.97 6.43 -8.77
CA GLU A 201 29.29 5.84 -8.99
C GLU A 201 29.13 4.63 -9.90
N LYS A 202 29.40 4.80 -11.20
CA LYS A 202 29.23 3.74 -12.21
C LYS A 202 30.16 2.54 -12.03
N ASN A 203 31.30 2.74 -11.38
CA ASN A 203 32.31 1.69 -11.15
C ASN A 203 32.09 0.90 -9.85
N ARG A 204 31.06 1.24 -9.06
CA ARG A 204 30.71 0.53 -7.84
C ARG A 204 29.68 -0.56 -8.14
N THR A 205 29.85 -1.74 -7.54
CA THR A 205 28.82 -2.78 -7.52
C THR A 205 27.85 -2.50 -6.38
N TYR A 206 26.57 -2.32 -6.71
CA TYR A 206 25.52 -2.03 -5.73
C TYR A 206 24.89 -3.33 -5.22
N ILE A 207 24.68 -3.41 -3.91
CA ILE A 207 24.02 -4.57 -3.30
C ILE A 207 22.51 -4.40 -3.38
N VAL A 208 21.86 -5.25 -4.16
CA VAL A 208 20.40 -5.30 -4.30
C VAL A 208 19.87 -6.37 -3.35
N THR A 209 19.23 -5.97 -2.26
CA THR A 209 18.56 -6.92 -1.37
C THR A 209 17.19 -7.32 -1.90
N THR A 210 16.86 -8.61 -1.79
CA THR A 210 15.59 -9.17 -2.24
C THR A 210 15.18 -10.40 -1.43
N ILE A 211 13.98 -10.92 -1.69
CA ILE A 211 13.42 -12.11 -1.05
C ILE A 211 12.97 -13.12 -2.11
N VAL A 212 13.21 -14.41 -1.87
CA VAL A 212 12.76 -15.48 -2.78
C VAL A 212 11.25 -15.64 -2.65
N GLU A 213 10.53 -15.20 -3.67
CA GLU A 213 9.08 -15.32 -3.76
C GLU A 213 8.64 -15.40 -5.24
N GLU A 214 7.94 -16.47 -5.61
CA GLU A 214 7.40 -16.62 -6.97
C GLU A 214 6.24 -15.63 -7.23
N PRO A 215 6.12 -14.98 -8.40
CA PRO A 215 7.01 -14.99 -9.57
C PRO A 215 8.09 -13.89 -9.56
N TYR A 216 8.26 -13.17 -8.45
CA TYR A 216 9.12 -11.99 -8.37
C TYR A 216 10.60 -12.38 -8.42
N ILE A 217 11.03 -13.28 -7.55
CA ILE A 217 12.38 -13.87 -7.54
C ILE A 217 12.26 -15.36 -7.27
N MET A 218 12.83 -16.15 -8.16
CA MET A 218 12.83 -17.60 -8.14
C MET A 218 14.26 -18.09 -8.33
N LEU A 219 14.58 -19.24 -7.76
CA LEU A 219 15.85 -19.90 -8.03
C LEU A 219 15.76 -20.62 -9.37
N ARG A 220 16.63 -20.23 -10.30
CA ARG A 220 16.69 -20.83 -11.63
C ARG A 220 17.19 -22.26 -11.53
N LYS A 221 16.51 -23.18 -12.21
CA LYS A 221 16.96 -24.57 -12.31
C LYS A 221 18.06 -24.65 -13.37
N PRO A 222 19.29 -25.11 -13.04
CA PRO A 222 20.37 -25.21 -14.02
C PRO A 222 20.01 -26.23 -15.09
N GLU A 223 20.24 -25.89 -16.36
CA GLU A 223 20.17 -26.87 -17.44
C GLU A 223 21.36 -27.86 -17.35
N PRO A 224 21.23 -29.10 -17.86
CA PRO A 224 22.30 -30.08 -17.78
C PRO A 224 23.61 -29.57 -18.42
N GLY A 225 24.63 -29.32 -17.59
CA GLY A 225 25.95 -28.80 -18.01
C GLY A 225 26.17 -27.31 -17.75
N GLU A 226 25.17 -26.58 -17.27
CA GLU A 226 25.28 -25.16 -16.92
C GLU A 226 25.60 -24.98 -15.43
N ASN A 227 26.58 -24.12 -15.10
CA ASN A 227 26.89 -23.76 -13.72
C ASN A 227 26.51 -22.29 -13.46
N LEU A 228 25.46 -22.07 -12.69
CA LEU A 228 24.93 -20.74 -12.41
C LEU A 228 25.72 -20.08 -11.28
N THR A 229 26.27 -18.89 -11.54
CA THR A 229 27.03 -18.13 -10.54
C THR A 229 26.54 -16.69 -10.46
N GLY A 230 26.70 -16.05 -9.30
CA GLY A 230 26.27 -14.66 -9.09
C GLY A 230 24.75 -14.48 -9.26
N ASN A 231 24.38 -13.48 -10.07
CA ASN A 231 22.99 -13.08 -10.33
C ASN A 231 22.23 -14.07 -11.22
N ASP A 232 22.92 -14.86 -12.06
CA ASP A 232 22.30 -15.80 -13.00
C ASP A 232 21.58 -16.98 -12.32
N ARG A 233 21.81 -17.15 -11.01
CA ARG A 233 21.11 -18.12 -10.16
C ARG A 233 19.64 -17.77 -9.93
N PHE A 234 19.25 -16.53 -10.21
CA PHE A 234 17.91 -16.03 -9.98
C PHE A 234 17.20 -15.74 -11.31
N GLU A 235 15.89 -15.95 -11.33
CA GLU A 235 14.99 -15.60 -12.42
C GLU A 235 13.69 -15.03 -11.86
N GLY A 236 12.95 -14.25 -12.65
CA GLY A 236 11.67 -13.69 -12.25
C GLY A 236 11.56 -12.18 -12.49
N TYR A 237 10.38 -11.65 -12.21
CA TYR A 237 10.03 -10.26 -12.56
C TYR A 237 10.95 -9.21 -11.93
N CYS A 238 11.32 -9.36 -10.66
CA CYS A 238 12.18 -8.40 -9.96
C CYS A 238 13.65 -8.52 -10.40
N LYS A 239 14.08 -9.70 -10.89
CA LYS A 239 15.40 -9.87 -11.50
C LYS A 239 15.46 -9.11 -12.83
N ASP A 240 14.46 -9.28 -13.69
CA ASP A 240 14.40 -8.57 -14.97
C ASP A 240 14.30 -7.05 -14.77
N LEU A 241 13.57 -6.62 -13.74
CA LEU A 241 13.53 -5.22 -13.32
C LEU A 241 14.91 -4.71 -12.85
N ALA A 242 15.64 -5.49 -12.05
CA ALA A 242 16.97 -5.13 -11.61
C ALA A 242 17.95 -4.99 -12.79
N ASP A 243 17.90 -5.90 -13.77
CA ASP A 243 18.68 -5.81 -15.01
C ASP A 243 18.36 -4.55 -15.81
N LEU A 244 17.07 -4.20 -15.90
CA LEU A 244 16.63 -2.99 -16.62
C LEU A 244 17.11 -1.71 -15.93
N ILE A 245 16.98 -1.64 -14.60
CA ILE A 245 17.47 -0.52 -13.78
C ILE A 245 18.99 -0.40 -13.92
N ALA A 246 19.72 -1.51 -13.77
CA ALA A 246 21.17 -1.54 -13.87
C ALA A 246 21.66 -1.08 -15.25
N LYS A 247 21.02 -1.55 -16.33
CA LYS A 247 21.33 -1.16 -17.71
C LYS A 247 21.08 0.32 -17.97
N THR A 248 19.99 0.87 -17.43
CA THR A 248 19.60 2.26 -17.69
C THR A 248 20.47 3.24 -16.90
N LEU A 249 20.83 2.88 -15.66
CA LEU A 249 21.73 3.69 -14.83
C LEU A 249 23.22 3.48 -15.20
N GLY A 250 23.54 2.39 -15.90
CA GLY A 250 24.91 2.02 -16.24
C GLY A 250 25.72 1.61 -15.00
N ILE A 251 25.09 0.86 -14.09
CA ILE A 251 25.70 0.37 -12.84
C ILE A 251 25.82 -1.16 -12.85
N ASN A 252 26.76 -1.66 -12.05
CA ASN A 252 26.84 -3.09 -11.73
C ASN A 252 26.08 -3.37 -10.44
N TYR A 253 25.49 -4.56 -10.32
CA TYR A 253 24.75 -4.94 -9.12
C TYR A 253 24.96 -6.41 -8.75
N GLU A 254 24.74 -6.73 -7.48
CA GLU A 254 24.74 -8.09 -6.96
C GLU A 254 23.45 -8.34 -6.18
N LEU A 255 22.75 -9.44 -6.50
CA LEU A 255 21.56 -9.87 -5.76
C LEU A 255 21.96 -10.57 -4.46
N SER A 256 21.48 -10.02 -3.35
CA SER A 256 21.59 -10.62 -2.02
C SER A 256 20.21 -10.99 -1.50
N ILE A 257 20.07 -12.20 -0.98
CA ILE A 257 18.83 -12.61 -0.30
C ILE A 257 18.87 -12.09 1.13
N VAL A 258 17.75 -11.49 1.57
CA VAL A 258 17.58 -11.00 2.94
C VAL A 258 17.84 -12.11 3.96
N LYS A 259 18.61 -11.81 5.01
CA LYS A 259 19.15 -12.84 5.93
C LYS A 259 18.07 -13.53 6.77
N ASP A 260 17.04 -12.80 7.18
CA ASP A 260 15.99 -13.27 8.09
C ASP A 260 14.71 -13.73 7.36
N GLY A 261 14.65 -13.58 6.04
CA GLY A 261 13.49 -13.93 5.22
C GLY A 261 12.28 -13.00 5.38
N ASN A 262 12.45 -11.82 5.98
CA ASN A 262 11.35 -10.88 6.23
C ASN A 262 11.41 -9.65 5.32
N TYR A 263 10.24 -9.08 5.03
CA TYR A 263 10.16 -7.82 4.29
C TYR A 263 10.68 -6.63 5.10
N GLY A 264 10.43 -6.64 6.40
CA GLY A 264 10.80 -5.60 7.34
C GLY A 264 9.61 -5.00 8.07
N ALA A 265 9.65 -5.16 9.40
CA ALA A 265 8.73 -4.63 10.39
C ALA A 265 9.52 -3.94 11.52
N GLU A 266 8.83 -3.08 12.27
CA GLU A 266 9.44 -2.40 13.41
C GLU A 266 9.73 -3.41 14.53
N ASN A 267 11.01 -3.51 14.90
CA ASN A 267 11.50 -4.42 15.90
C ASN A 267 12.49 -3.71 16.84
N PRO A 268 12.08 -3.35 18.06
CA PRO A 268 12.93 -2.67 19.03
C PRO A 268 14.17 -3.46 19.46
N ASP A 269 14.14 -4.80 19.32
CA ASP A 269 15.22 -5.67 19.75
C ASP A 269 16.41 -5.69 18.78
N VAL A 270 16.22 -5.15 17.56
CA VAL A 270 17.22 -5.17 16.47
C VAL A 270 17.89 -3.80 16.34
N LYS A 271 19.21 -3.80 16.09
CA LYS A 271 19.97 -2.57 15.84
C LYS A 271 19.38 -1.81 14.64
N GLY A 272 18.97 -0.56 14.86
CA GLY A 272 18.28 0.25 13.85
C GLY A 272 16.75 0.16 13.89
N GLY A 273 16.16 -0.58 14.83
CA GLY A 273 14.71 -0.61 15.09
C GLY A 273 13.87 -1.32 14.03
N TRP A 274 14.49 -1.88 12.99
CA TRP A 274 13.81 -2.54 11.87
C TRP A 274 14.53 -3.83 11.47
N ASP A 275 13.76 -4.87 11.19
CA ASP A 275 14.23 -6.13 10.63
C ASP A 275 14.02 -6.20 9.10
N GLY A 276 14.32 -7.35 8.49
CA GLY A 276 14.12 -7.60 7.07
C GLY A 276 14.91 -6.69 6.14
N MET A 277 14.44 -6.62 4.90
CA MET A 277 15.02 -5.77 3.85
C MET A 277 15.01 -4.28 4.23
N VAL A 278 13.97 -3.80 4.94
CA VAL A 278 13.93 -2.42 5.45
C VAL A 278 15.08 -2.16 6.41
N GLY A 279 15.33 -3.09 7.35
CA GLY A 279 16.45 -3.00 8.29
C GLY A 279 17.82 -3.01 7.58
N GLU A 280 17.99 -3.82 6.54
CA GLU A 280 19.24 -3.86 5.75
C GLU A 280 19.52 -2.50 5.06
N LEU A 281 18.50 -1.81 4.56
CA LEU A 281 18.63 -0.47 3.98
C LEU A 281 18.94 0.59 5.05
N VAL A 282 18.25 0.54 6.21
CA VAL A 282 18.49 1.47 7.34
C VAL A 282 19.91 1.34 7.87
N ARG A 283 20.43 0.11 7.98
CA ARG A 283 21.80 -0.18 8.42
C ARG A 283 22.85 0.02 7.32
N LYS A 284 22.45 0.38 6.10
CA LYS A 284 23.31 0.50 4.91
C LYS A 284 24.09 -0.79 4.61
N GLU A 285 23.48 -1.95 4.90
CA GLU A 285 23.99 -3.28 4.49
C GLU A 285 23.66 -3.58 3.03
N ALA A 286 22.58 -2.99 2.52
CA ALA A 286 22.18 -3.02 1.11
C ALA A 286 21.99 -1.59 0.59
N ASP A 287 22.22 -1.39 -0.71
CA ASP A 287 22.15 -0.07 -1.36
C ASP A 287 20.77 0.21 -1.96
N ILE A 288 20.04 -0.84 -2.34
CA ILE A 288 18.71 -0.78 -2.94
C ILE A 288 17.96 -2.09 -2.65
N ALA A 289 16.64 -2.03 -2.51
CA ALA A 289 15.78 -3.21 -2.41
C ALA A 289 14.81 -3.27 -3.58
N ILE A 290 14.91 -4.34 -4.35
CA ILE A 290 14.03 -4.63 -5.50
C ILE A 290 13.31 -5.94 -5.20
N ALA A 291 12.06 -5.82 -4.76
CA ALA A 291 11.21 -6.94 -4.35
C ALA A 291 9.73 -6.54 -4.45
N SER A 292 8.81 -7.46 -4.16
CA SER A 292 7.38 -7.23 -3.94
C SER A 292 7.11 -6.48 -2.62
N MET A 293 7.83 -5.37 -2.39
CA MET A 293 7.73 -4.58 -1.16
C MET A 293 6.61 -3.55 -1.25
N THR A 294 5.58 -3.72 -0.42
CA THR A 294 4.50 -2.73 -0.31
C THR A 294 5.01 -1.42 0.27
N ILE A 295 4.69 -0.31 -0.40
CA ILE A 295 4.90 1.05 0.11
C ILE A 295 3.92 1.29 1.27
N THR A 296 4.43 1.65 2.44
CA THR A 296 3.63 1.96 3.64
C THR A 296 4.19 3.20 4.32
N SER A 297 3.33 3.95 5.01
CA SER A 297 3.75 5.18 5.71
C SER A 297 4.84 4.94 6.76
N GLU A 298 4.89 3.76 7.38
CA GLU A 298 5.88 3.46 8.42
C GLU A 298 7.26 3.19 7.81
N ARG A 299 7.30 2.47 6.69
CA ARG A 299 8.53 2.23 5.94
C ARG A 299 9.05 3.52 5.32
N GLU A 300 8.17 4.35 4.76
CA GLU A 300 8.53 5.63 4.14
C GLU A 300 9.16 6.64 5.12
N ARG A 301 8.97 6.45 6.44
CA ARG A 301 9.64 7.27 7.46
C ARG A 301 11.12 6.94 7.64
N VAL A 302 11.56 5.74 7.26
CA VAL A 302 12.92 5.23 7.52
C VAL A 302 13.70 4.87 6.25
N ILE A 303 13.02 4.75 5.12
CA ILE A 303 13.58 4.50 3.79
C ILE A 303 12.79 5.28 2.75
N ASP A 304 13.42 5.55 1.61
CA ASP A 304 12.78 6.21 0.48
C ASP A 304 12.24 5.19 -0.52
N PHE A 305 11.11 5.51 -1.15
CA PHE A 305 10.53 4.71 -2.23
C PHE A 305 10.52 5.45 -3.56
N SER A 306 10.64 4.70 -4.65
CA SER A 306 10.25 5.14 -5.98
C SER A 306 8.73 5.30 -6.08
N LYS A 307 8.27 5.89 -7.18
CA LYS A 307 6.86 5.72 -7.59
C LYS A 307 6.53 4.23 -7.71
N PRO A 308 5.30 3.81 -7.40
CA PRO A 308 4.93 2.41 -7.46
C PRO A 308 4.99 1.91 -8.91
N PHE A 309 5.77 0.85 -9.15
CA PHE A 309 5.87 0.21 -10.47
C PHE A 309 4.67 -0.70 -10.75
N MET A 310 4.00 -1.19 -9.70
CA MET A 310 2.83 -2.05 -9.79
C MET A 310 1.76 -1.65 -8.77
N SER A 311 0.56 -1.36 -9.27
CA SER A 311 -0.63 -1.11 -8.43
C SER A 311 -1.29 -2.43 -8.04
N LEU A 312 -1.69 -2.53 -6.78
CA LEU A 312 -2.30 -3.73 -6.20
C LEU A 312 -3.25 -3.37 -5.06
N GLY A 313 -3.93 -4.37 -4.52
CA GLY A 313 -4.61 -4.25 -3.22
C GLY A 313 -4.75 -5.61 -2.56
N ILE A 314 -5.21 -5.61 -1.31
CA ILE A 314 -5.56 -6.81 -0.57
C ILE A 314 -6.75 -7.47 -1.27
N SER A 315 -6.61 -8.75 -1.58
CA SER A 315 -7.63 -9.57 -2.22
C SER A 315 -7.91 -10.81 -1.39
N ILE A 316 -9.06 -11.44 -1.65
CA ILE A 316 -9.49 -12.64 -0.93
C ILE A 316 -9.27 -13.85 -1.85
N MET A 317 -8.44 -14.79 -1.42
CA MET A 317 -8.25 -16.09 -2.08
C MET A 317 -9.09 -17.14 -1.37
N ILE A 318 -9.95 -17.83 -2.12
CA ILE A 318 -10.68 -19.01 -1.65
C ILE A 318 -10.41 -20.21 -2.55
N LYS A 319 -10.77 -21.40 -2.08
CA LYS A 319 -10.79 -22.59 -2.94
C LYS A 319 -11.92 -22.44 -3.97
N LYS A 320 -11.60 -22.66 -5.24
CA LYS A 320 -12.59 -22.70 -6.32
C LYS A 320 -13.64 -23.77 -5.98
N PRO A 321 -14.94 -23.42 -5.94
CA PRO A 321 -15.97 -24.38 -5.58
C PRO A 321 -15.99 -25.49 -6.63
N VAL A 322 -15.98 -26.74 -6.16
CA VAL A 322 -16.09 -27.90 -7.04
C VAL A 322 -17.49 -27.90 -7.63
N LYS A 323 -17.60 -28.14 -8.94
CA LYS A 323 -18.89 -28.36 -9.61
C LYS A 323 -19.67 -29.43 -8.85
N GLN A 324 -20.76 -29.03 -8.20
CA GLN A 324 -21.58 -29.99 -7.46
C GLN A 324 -22.28 -30.90 -8.46
N LYS A 325 -22.15 -32.21 -8.26
CA LYS A 325 -22.95 -33.17 -9.02
C LYS A 325 -24.43 -32.89 -8.69
N PRO A 326 -25.32 -32.78 -9.69
CA PRO A 326 -26.72 -32.55 -9.44
C PRO A 326 -27.26 -33.63 -8.48
N GLY A 327 -28.03 -33.20 -7.47
CA GLY A 327 -28.64 -34.12 -6.52
C GLY A 327 -29.66 -35.04 -7.20
N VAL A 328 -30.06 -36.12 -6.52
CA VAL A 328 -31.00 -37.14 -7.05
C VAL A 328 -32.33 -36.53 -7.55
N PHE A 329 -32.77 -35.42 -6.96
CA PHE A 329 -33.99 -34.70 -7.33
C PHE A 329 -33.76 -33.51 -8.26
N SER A 330 -32.60 -33.41 -8.91
CA SER A 330 -32.27 -32.26 -9.78
C SER A 330 -33.21 -32.11 -10.99
N PHE A 331 -33.93 -33.17 -11.38
CA PHE A 331 -34.94 -33.10 -12.43
C PHE A 331 -36.16 -32.25 -12.05
N LEU A 332 -36.39 -31.95 -10.76
CA LEU A 332 -37.47 -31.06 -10.31
C LEU A 332 -37.09 -29.57 -10.34
N ASN A 333 -35.78 -29.26 -10.38
CA ASN A 333 -35.26 -27.89 -10.36
C ASN A 333 -35.66 -26.98 -11.54
N PRO A 334 -35.96 -27.48 -12.77
CA PRO A 334 -36.34 -26.62 -13.90
C PRO A 334 -37.63 -25.82 -13.70
N LEU A 335 -38.47 -26.21 -12.74
CA LEU A 335 -39.67 -25.48 -12.33
C LEU A 335 -39.58 -25.17 -10.83
N SER A 336 -40.12 -24.01 -10.43
CA SER A 336 -40.12 -23.62 -9.03
C SER A 336 -41.09 -24.48 -8.21
N LYS A 337 -40.88 -24.52 -6.89
CA LYS A 337 -41.71 -25.33 -5.98
C LYS A 337 -43.18 -24.89 -6.01
N GLU A 338 -43.41 -23.59 -6.16
CA GLU A 338 -44.73 -22.99 -6.26
C GLU A 338 -45.47 -23.50 -7.51
N ILE A 339 -44.78 -23.59 -8.66
CA ILE A 339 -45.37 -24.12 -9.90
C ILE A 339 -45.75 -25.59 -9.74
N TRP A 340 -44.88 -26.41 -9.12
CA TRP A 340 -45.19 -27.82 -8.85
C TRP A 340 -46.44 -28.00 -7.99
N VAL A 341 -46.59 -27.18 -6.95
CA VAL A 341 -47.79 -27.17 -6.10
C VAL A 341 -49.02 -26.75 -6.90
N CYS A 342 -48.92 -25.72 -7.76
CA CYS A 342 -50.00 -25.32 -8.65
C CYS A 342 -50.41 -26.41 -9.64
N VAL A 343 -49.45 -27.20 -10.16
CA VAL A 343 -49.72 -28.33 -11.06
C VAL A 343 -50.51 -29.43 -10.35
N ILE A 344 -50.17 -29.73 -9.08
CA ILE A 344 -50.91 -30.72 -8.29
C ILE A 344 -52.35 -30.23 -8.05
N PHE A 345 -52.53 -28.96 -7.66
CA PHE A 345 -53.87 -28.40 -7.45
C PHE A 345 -54.69 -28.32 -8.74
N SER A 346 -54.09 -27.94 -9.87
CA SER A 346 -54.79 -27.89 -11.15
C SER A 346 -55.17 -29.29 -11.64
N TYR A 347 -54.31 -30.30 -11.45
CA TYR A 347 -54.62 -31.71 -11.74
C TYR A 347 -55.85 -32.21 -10.97
N VAL A 348 -55.89 -31.98 -9.65
CA VAL A 348 -57.05 -32.37 -8.82
C VAL A 348 -58.28 -31.56 -9.21
N GLY A 349 -58.14 -30.26 -9.41
CA GLY A 349 -59.22 -29.36 -9.80
C GLY A 349 -59.88 -29.77 -11.13
N VAL A 350 -59.08 -30.05 -12.16
CA VAL A 350 -59.58 -30.51 -13.47
C VAL A 350 -60.25 -31.87 -13.36
N SER A 351 -59.72 -32.78 -12.55
CA SER A 351 -60.32 -34.10 -12.32
C SER A 351 -61.71 -33.99 -11.65
N ILE A 352 -61.86 -33.08 -10.68
CA ILE A 352 -63.15 -32.79 -10.04
C ILE A 352 -64.12 -32.13 -11.03
N VAL A 353 -63.67 -31.13 -11.79
CA VAL A 353 -64.50 -30.44 -12.79
C VAL A 353 -64.98 -31.43 -13.86
N LEU A 354 -64.10 -32.30 -14.37
CA LEU A 354 -64.47 -33.35 -15.31
C LEU A 354 -65.47 -34.33 -14.71
N PHE A 355 -65.27 -34.77 -13.46
CA PHE A 355 -66.21 -35.65 -12.78
C PHE A 355 -67.62 -35.00 -12.66
N ILE A 356 -67.67 -33.73 -12.26
CA ILE A 356 -68.94 -32.97 -12.14
C ILE A 356 -69.61 -32.83 -13.51
N VAL A 357 -68.89 -32.32 -14.52
CA VAL A 357 -69.43 -32.11 -15.86
C VAL A 357 -69.91 -33.41 -16.48
N SER A 358 -69.16 -34.51 -16.30
CA SER A 358 -69.57 -35.83 -16.81
C SER A 358 -70.75 -36.42 -16.05
N ARG A 359 -70.92 -36.14 -14.75
CA ARG A 359 -72.06 -36.61 -13.97
C ARG A 359 -73.37 -35.91 -14.32
N PHE A 360 -73.30 -34.61 -14.61
CA PHE A 360 -74.46 -33.74 -14.88
C PHE A 360 -74.84 -33.67 -16.37
N SER A 361 -73.93 -34.00 -17.29
CA SER A 361 -74.24 -34.00 -18.73
C SER A 361 -75.01 -35.27 -19.12
N PRO A 362 -76.28 -35.18 -19.55
CA PRO A 362 -77.09 -36.34 -19.94
C PRO A 362 -76.48 -37.11 -21.13
N TYR A 363 -75.67 -36.44 -21.94
CA TYR A 363 -75.03 -36.99 -23.14
C TYR A 363 -73.83 -37.91 -22.86
N GLU A 364 -73.32 -37.96 -21.62
CA GLU A 364 -72.27 -38.91 -21.22
C GLU A 364 -72.84 -40.26 -20.74
N TRP A 365 -74.14 -40.30 -20.43
CA TRP A 365 -74.84 -41.49 -19.95
C TRP A 365 -75.27 -42.36 -21.13
N HIS A 366 -74.79 -43.61 -21.19
CA HIS A 366 -75.10 -44.54 -22.27
C HIS A 366 -75.86 -45.76 -21.76
N LEU A 367 -76.79 -46.23 -22.57
CA LEU A 367 -77.55 -47.44 -22.31
C LEU A 367 -76.67 -48.65 -22.63
N LEU A 368 -76.31 -49.45 -21.62
CA LEU A 368 -75.62 -50.71 -21.88
C LEU A 368 -76.63 -51.74 -22.40
N HIS A 369 -76.52 -52.12 -23.67
CA HIS A 369 -77.14 -53.35 -24.17
C HIS A 369 -76.16 -54.50 -23.92
N TYR A 370 -76.52 -55.40 -23.01
CA TYR A 370 -75.79 -56.66 -22.82
C TYR A 370 -76.06 -57.52 -24.05
N GLY A 371 -75.15 -57.50 -25.02
CA GLY A 371 -75.19 -58.35 -26.20
C GLY A 371 -74.66 -59.74 -25.88
N GLU A 372 -75.42 -60.77 -26.26
CA GLU A 372 -75.08 -62.20 -26.22
C GLU A 372 -73.63 -62.51 -26.63
N ASP A 373 -73.00 -63.41 -25.88
CA ASP A 373 -71.74 -64.08 -26.24
C ASP A 373 -71.86 -64.78 -27.62
N PRO A 374 -70.83 -64.71 -28.49
CA PRO A 374 -70.82 -65.42 -29.76
C PRO A 374 -70.39 -66.87 -29.54
N GLY A 375 -71.31 -67.72 -29.12
CA GLY A 375 -71.05 -69.15 -29.07
C GLY A 375 -72.11 -69.93 -28.32
N HIS A 376 -73.21 -70.28 -28.98
CA HIS A 376 -73.78 -71.62 -29.01
C HIS A 376 -75.14 -71.62 -29.76
N HIS A 377 -75.29 -72.55 -30.69
CA HIS A 377 -76.52 -72.84 -31.43
C HIS A 377 -77.68 -73.20 -30.47
N HIS A 378 -78.90 -72.70 -30.72
CA HIS A 378 -80.07 -73.47 -31.15
C HIS A 378 -81.38 -72.66 -31.10
N SER A 379 -82.28 -73.06 -31.99
CA SER A 379 -83.58 -72.52 -32.41
C SER A 379 -84.64 -72.32 -31.31
N GLY A 380 -85.55 -71.35 -31.52
CA GLY A 380 -86.97 -71.50 -31.16
C GLY A 380 -87.58 -70.48 -30.19
N VAL A 381 -88.41 -69.58 -30.74
CA VAL A 381 -89.70 -69.04 -30.21
C VAL A 381 -89.76 -68.49 -28.77
N GLY A 382 -89.85 -67.16 -28.69
CA GLY A 382 -90.87 -66.41 -27.92
C GLY A 382 -90.87 -66.51 -26.40
N ALA A 383 -90.35 -65.47 -25.72
CA ALA A 383 -90.98 -64.84 -24.56
C ALA A 383 -90.20 -63.58 -24.15
N THR A 384 -90.95 -62.58 -23.73
CA THR A 384 -90.54 -61.27 -23.23
C THR A 384 -89.59 -61.36 -22.03
N SER A 385 -88.37 -60.86 -22.17
CA SER A 385 -87.52 -60.47 -21.05
C SER A 385 -87.06 -59.03 -21.26
N SER A 386 -87.67 -58.11 -20.51
CA SER A 386 -87.17 -56.76 -20.29
C SER A 386 -85.79 -56.87 -19.64
N ALA A 387 -84.73 -56.86 -20.46
CA ALA A 387 -83.38 -56.69 -19.97
C ALA A 387 -83.32 -55.33 -19.23
N PRO A 388 -82.82 -55.26 -17.99
CA PRO A 388 -82.69 -54.00 -17.29
C PRO A 388 -81.64 -53.16 -18.01
N SER A 389 -82.08 -52.10 -18.67
CA SER A 389 -81.20 -51.11 -19.28
C SER A 389 -80.48 -50.33 -18.19
N THR A 390 -79.31 -50.79 -17.74
CA THR A 390 -78.50 -50.03 -16.79
C THR A 390 -77.77 -48.93 -17.53
N VAL A 391 -78.03 -47.69 -17.14
CA VAL A 391 -77.35 -46.52 -17.71
C VAL A 391 -75.98 -46.41 -17.05
N ALA A 392 -74.91 -46.49 -17.84
CA ALA A 392 -73.53 -46.39 -17.34
C ALA A 392 -72.89 -45.08 -17.75
N ASN A 393 -72.04 -44.55 -16.87
CA ASN A 393 -71.19 -43.39 -17.11
C ASN A 393 -69.75 -43.82 -16.87
N ASP A 394 -68.92 -43.73 -17.90
CA ASP A 394 -67.53 -44.20 -17.87
C ASP A 394 -66.61 -43.29 -17.03
N PHE A 395 -67.05 -42.06 -16.69
CA PHE A 395 -66.31 -41.11 -15.86
C PHE A 395 -66.68 -41.19 -14.38
N SER A 396 -66.12 -42.18 -13.68
CA SER A 396 -66.00 -42.17 -12.22
C SER A 396 -64.89 -41.22 -11.75
N ILE A 397 -64.83 -40.86 -10.45
CA ILE A 397 -63.78 -39.95 -9.93
C ILE A 397 -62.36 -40.46 -10.22
N LEU A 398 -62.16 -41.79 -10.14
CA LEU A 398 -60.89 -42.45 -10.46
C LEU A 398 -60.61 -42.42 -11.96
N ASN A 399 -61.63 -42.60 -12.80
CA ASN A 399 -61.47 -42.52 -14.26
C ASN A 399 -61.23 -41.08 -14.73
N SER A 400 -61.78 -40.07 -14.04
CA SER A 400 -61.48 -38.66 -14.28
C SER A 400 -60.04 -38.30 -13.89
N LEU A 401 -59.57 -38.79 -12.74
CA LEU A 401 -58.16 -38.67 -12.31
C LEU A 401 -57.20 -39.37 -13.29
N TRP A 402 -57.60 -40.56 -13.77
CA TRP A 402 -56.84 -41.32 -14.75
C TRP A 402 -56.77 -40.62 -16.11
N PHE A 403 -57.90 -40.07 -16.58
CA PHE A 403 -57.94 -39.27 -17.81
C PHE A 403 -57.05 -38.03 -17.70
N ALA A 404 -57.15 -37.28 -16.59
CA ALA A 404 -56.33 -36.09 -16.38
C ALA A 404 -54.82 -36.43 -16.32
N LEU A 405 -54.47 -37.58 -15.75
CA LEU A 405 -53.09 -38.07 -15.67
C LEU A 405 -52.57 -38.54 -17.03
N GLY A 406 -53.36 -39.29 -17.79
CA GLY A 406 -53.03 -39.75 -19.13
C GLY A 406 -52.84 -38.60 -20.13
N ALA A 407 -53.67 -37.56 -20.02
CA ALA A 407 -53.50 -36.31 -20.76
C ALA A 407 -52.22 -35.56 -20.36
N PHE A 408 -51.91 -35.51 -19.05
CA PHE A 408 -50.69 -34.89 -18.53
C PHE A 408 -49.42 -35.65 -18.95
N MET A 409 -49.44 -36.98 -18.98
CA MET A 409 -48.30 -37.81 -19.39
C MET A 409 -48.16 -37.95 -20.92
N GLN A 410 -49.05 -37.34 -21.72
CA GLN A 410 -49.09 -37.45 -23.19
C GLN A 410 -49.26 -38.89 -23.72
N GLN A 411 -49.82 -39.80 -22.94
CA GLN A 411 -49.98 -41.22 -23.30
C GLN A 411 -51.36 -41.56 -23.90
N GLY A 412 -52.31 -40.63 -23.83
CA GLY A 412 -53.70 -40.89 -24.22
C GLY A 412 -54.47 -41.68 -23.15
N CYS A 413 -55.78 -41.83 -23.35
CA CYS A 413 -56.66 -42.63 -22.50
C CYS A 413 -57.69 -43.32 -23.37
N ASP A 414 -58.06 -44.56 -23.05
CA ASP A 414 -59.11 -45.30 -23.76
C ASP A 414 -60.50 -44.68 -23.56
N ILE A 415 -60.65 -43.87 -22.51
CA ILE A 415 -61.89 -43.19 -22.13
C ILE A 415 -61.78 -41.72 -22.51
N SER A 416 -62.71 -41.20 -23.31
CA SER A 416 -62.72 -39.79 -23.75
C SER A 416 -64.10 -39.14 -23.52
N PRO A 417 -64.16 -37.85 -23.14
CA PRO A 417 -65.43 -37.17 -22.91
C PRO A 417 -66.22 -37.03 -24.22
N ARG A 418 -67.48 -37.42 -24.22
CA ARG A 418 -68.37 -37.35 -25.40
C ARG A 418 -69.11 -36.02 -25.47
N SER A 419 -69.46 -35.45 -24.33
CA SER A 419 -70.16 -34.18 -24.22
C SER A 419 -69.30 -33.00 -24.66
N ILE A 420 -69.94 -32.00 -25.25
CA ILE A 420 -69.26 -30.76 -25.69
C ILE A 420 -68.57 -30.07 -24.49
N SER A 421 -69.26 -30.01 -23.35
CA SER A 421 -68.72 -29.42 -22.11
C SER A 421 -67.48 -30.17 -21.59
N GLY A 422 -67.51 -31.51 -21.57
CA GLY A 422 -66.36 -32.32 -21.16
C GLY A 422 -65.18 -32.20 -22.13
N ARG A 423 -65.44 -32.10 -23.45
CA ARG A 423 -64.42 -31.88 -24.48
C ARG A 423 -63.76 -30.52 -24.40
N ILE A 424 -64.49 -29.47 -23.99
CA ILE A 424 -63.91 -28.14 -23.76
C ILE A 424 -62.94 -28.18 -22.58
N VAL A 425 -63.36 -28.77 -21.45
CA VAL A 425 -62.50 -28.93 -20.26
C VAL A 425 -61.25 -29.76 -20.59
N GLY A 426 -61.41 -30.87 -21.31
CA GLY A 426 -60.31 -31.70 -21.77
C GLY A 426 -59.36 -30.96 -22.73
N SER A 427 -59.88 -30.18 -23.68
CA SER A 427 -59.08 -29.39 -24.62
C SER A 427 -58.26 -28.30 -23.93
N VAL A 428 -58.86 -27.59 -22.97
CA VAL A 428 -58.14 -26.56 -22.17
C VAL A 428 -57.05 -27.20 -21.32
N TRP A 429 -57.34 -28.34 -20.68
CA TRP A 429 -56.33 -29.11 -19.94
C TRP A 429 -55.20 -29.55 -20.85
N TRP A 430 -55.51 -30.09 -22.03
CA TRP A 430 -54.51 -30.54 -22.99
C TRP A 430 -53.58 -29.42 -23.46
N PHE A 431 -54.15 -28.24 -23.76
CA PHE A 431 -53.38 -27.05 -24.11
C PHE A 431 -52.47 -26.59 -22.96
N PHE A 432 -52.99 -26.57 -21.73
CA PHE A 432 -52.21 -26.27 -20.53
C PHE A 432 -51.04 -27.26 -20.34
N THR A 433 -51.29 -28.56 -20.45
CA THR A 433 -50.25 -29.58 -20.28
C THR A 433 -49.19 -29.51 -21.37
N LEU A 434 -49.58 -29.20 -22.61
CA LEU A 434 -48.66 -29.02 -23.73
C LEU A 434 -47.69 -27.86 -23.45
N ILE A 435 -48.20 -26.70 -23.04
CA ILE A 435 -47.37 -25.53 -22.70
C ILE A 435 -46.45 -25.85 -21.53
N LEU A 436 -46.98 -26.45 -20.46
CA LEU A 436 -46.22 -26.77 -19.26
C LEU A 436 -45.04 -27.71 -19.57
N ILE A 437 -45.29 -28.80 -20.31
CA ILE A 437 -44.25 -29.78 -20.63
C ILE A 437 -43.23 -29.18 -21.60
N SER A 438 -43.68 -28.39 -22.57
CA SER A 438 -42.77 -27.69 -23.49
C SER A 438 -41.86 -26.68 -22.77
N SER A 439 -42.40 -25.97 -21.77
CA SER A 439 -41.60 -25.07 -20.93
C SER A 439 -40.65 -25.82 -20.00
N TYR A 440 -41.09 -26.95 -19.43
CA TYR A 440 -40.25 -27.82 -18.62
C TYR A 440 -39.08 -28.37 -19.43
N THR A 441 -39.32 -28.87 -20.65
CA THR A 441 -38.26 -29.42 -21.50
C THR A 441 -37.28 -28.33 -21.94
N ALA A 442 -37.76 -27.13 -22.27
CA ALA A 442 -36.90 -25.98 -22.58
C ALA A 442 -36.02 -25.57 -21.39
N ASN A 443 -36.60 -25.45 -20.19
CA ASN A 443 -35.85 -25.06 -18.99
C ASN A 443 -34.91 -26.16 -18.51
N LEU A 444 -35.28 -27.44 -18.66
CA LEU A 444 -34.42 -28.57 -18.35
C LEU A 444 -33.19 -28.58 -19.28
N ALA A 445 -33.38 -28.34 -20.58
CA ALA A 445 -32.26 -28.22 -21.52
C ALA A 445 -31.34 -27.04 -21.18
N ALA A 446 -31.90 -25.90 -20.79
CA ALA A 446 -31.12 -24.75 -20.31
C ALA A 446 -30.38 -25.06 -18.99
N PHE A 447 -31.00 -25.80 -18.08
CA PHE A 447 -30.40 -26.17 -16.79
C PHE A 447 -29.25 -27.16 -16.97
N LEU A 448 -29.39 -28.14 -17.87
CA LEU A 448 -28.35 -29.12 -18.19
C LEU A 448 -27.15 -28.50 -18.93
N THR A 449 -27.34 -27.36 -19.60
CA THR A 449 -26.25 -26.66 -20.30
C THR A 449 -25.52 -25.65 -19.40
N VAL A 450 -26.15 -25.14 -18.35
CA VAL A 450 -25.59 -24.10 -17.49
C VAL A 450 -25.27 -24.64 -16.09
N GLU A 451 -24.05 -25.11 -15.91
CA GLU A 451 -23.49 -25.41 -14.59
C GLU A 451 -22.94 -24.12 -13.95
N ARG A 452 -23.73 -23.43 -13.13
CA ARG A 452 -23.25 -22.23 -12.40
C ARG A 452 -22.40 -22.64 -11.19
N MET A 453 -21.16 -22.17 -11.14
CA MET A 453 -20.36 -22.20 -9.92
C MET A 453 -20.87 -21.08 -8.99
N VAL A 454 -21.45 -21.44 -7.85
CA VAL A 454 -21.84 -20.47 -6.82
C VAL A 454 -20.73 -20.41 -5.78
N ALA A 455 -20.05 -19.26 -5.69
CA ALA A 455 -19.10 -19.02 -4.63
C ALA A 455 -19.86 -18.75 -3.31
N PRO A 456 -19.44 -19.37 -2.19
CA PRO A 456 -20.08 -19.15 -0.90
C PRO A 456 -19.84 -17.74 -0.33
N ILE A 457 -18.79 -17.05 -0.81
CA ILE A 457 -18.35 -15.73 -0.35
C ILE A 457 -18.09 -14.87 -1.58
N ASN A 458 -18.67 -13.67 -1.62
CA ASN A 458 -18.42 -12.71 -2.70
C ASN A 458 -17.77 -11.41 -2.21
N SER A 459 -17.87 -11.13 -0.92
CA SER A 459 -17.45 -9.86 -0.32
C SER A 459 -16.74 -10.04 1.03
N PRO A 460 -15.92 -9.06 1.47
CA PRO A 460 -15.35 -9.06 2.82
C PRO A 460 -16.43 -8.94 3.91
N GLU A 461 -17.56 -8.32 3.61
CA GLU A 461 -18.72 -8.24 4.50
C GLU A 461 -19.29 -9.62 4.79
N ASP A 462 -19.39 -10.48 3.77
CA ASP A 462 -19.83 -11.86 3.93
C ASP A 462 -18.91 -12.58 4.91
N LEU A 463 -17.58 -12.48 4.74
CA LEU A 463 -16.59 -13.08 5.64
C LEU A 463 -16.74 -12.61 7.09
N ALA A 464 -16.98 -11.31 7.31
CA ALA A 464 -17.11 -10.72 8.64
C ALA A 464 -18.48 -10.99 9.30
N SER A 465 -19.49 -11.38 8.53
CA SER A 465 -20.84 -11.70 9.02
C SER A 465 -20.96 -13.14 9.55
N GLN A 466 -20.08 -14.03 9.10
CA GLN A 466 -20.12 -15.48 9.37
C GLN A 466 -18.85 -15.97 10.10
N THR A 467 -18.90 -17.20 10.62
CA THR A 467 -17.77 -17.83 11.34
C THR A 467 -17.39 -19.23 10.84
N GLU A 468 -18.08 -19.75 9.83
CA GLU A 468 -17.83 -21.08 9.26
C GLU A 468 -16.53 -21.12 8.44
N VAL A 469 -16.30 -20.11 7.61
CA VAL A 469 -15.07 -19.91 6.85
C VAL A 469 -14.13 -19.05 7.66
N GLN A 470 -13.03 -19.65 8.13
CA GLN A 470 -11.96 -18.92 8.80
C GLN A 470 -11.16 -18.10 7.77
N TYR A 471 -10.58 -16.99 8.18
CA TYR A 471 -9.73 -16.18 7.32
C TYR A 471 -8.53 -15.63 8.08
N GLY A 472 -7.42 -15.44 7.37
CA GLY A 472 -6.17 -14.97 7.94
C GLY A 472 -5.23 -14.35 6.90
N THR A 473 -4.12 -13.82 7.39
CA THR A 473 -3.08 -13.12 6.60
C THR A 473 -1.71 -13.76 6.84
N LEU A 474 -0.71 -13.33 6.07
CA LEU A 474 0.70 -13.54 6.43
C LEU A 474 1.00 -12.87 7.77
N PHE A 475 1.70 -13.56 8.67
CA PHE A 475 2.13 -13.04 9.96
C PHE A 475 3.22 -11.97 9.79
N HIS A 476 3.14 -10.85 10.53
CA HIS A 476 4.02 -9.68 10.39
C HIS A 476 4.12 -9.09 8.95
N GLY A 477 3.12 -9.34 8.10
CA GLY A 477 3.03 -8.73 6.77
C GLY A 477 2.36 -7.35 6.78
N SER A 478 2.50 -6.59 5.68
CA SER A 478 1.84 -5.28 5.52
C SER A 478 0.31 -5.38 5.60
N THR A 479 -0.27 -6.48 5.12
CA THR A 479 -1.70 -6.79 5.22
C THR A 479 -2.12 -7.05 6.68
N TRP A 480 -1.28 -7.68 7.48
CA TRP A 480 -1.54 -7.91 8.91
C TRP A 480 -1.59 -6.60 9.70
N ASP A 481 -0.60 -5.73 9.49
CA ASP A 481 -0.57 -4.40 10.11
C ASP A 481 -1.72 -3.50 9.65
N PHE A 482 -2.13 -3.62 8.38
CA PHE A 482 -3.28 -2.91 7.85
C PHE A 482 -4.55 -3.19 8.66
N PHE A 483 -4.89 -4.47 8.90
CA PHE A 483 -6.07 -4.82 9.69
C PHE A 483 -5.92 -4.42 11.16
N ARG A 484 -4.71 -4.56 11.73
CA ARG A 484 -4.42 -4.17 13.12
C ARG A 484 -4.65 -2.68 13.39
N LYS A 485 -4.30 -1.83 12.43
CA LYS A 485 -4.33 -0.36 12.56
C LYS A 485 -5.57 0.27 11.93
N SER A 486 -6.40 -0.52 11.25
CA SER A 486 -7.58 -0.02 10.53
C SER A 486 -8.60 0.59 11.48
N GLN A 487 -9.10 1.78 11.12
CA GLN A 487 -10.17 2.47 11.84
C GLN A 487 -11.56 2.17 11.25
N ILE A 488 -11.62 1.43 10.14
CA ILE A 488 -12.89 1.07 9.48
C ILE A 488 -13.55 -0.05 10.30
N THR A 489 -14.82 0.14 10.66
CA THR A 489 -15.58 -0.78 11.54
C THR A 489 -15.57 -2.22 11.05
N LEU A 490 -15.76 -2.44 9.74
CA LEU A 490 -15.70 -3.77 9.11
C LEU A 490 -14.34 -4.45 9.33
N TYR A 491 -13.25 -3.75 9.03
CA TYR A 491 -11.89 -4.30 9.10
C TYR A 491 -11.41 -4.46 10.55
N SER A 492 -11.83 -3.58 11.45
CA SER A 492 -11.61 -3.74 12.89
C SER A 492 -12.30 -5.01 13.42
N LYS A 493 -13.55 -5.28 13.03
CA LYS A 493 -14.25 -6.53 13.37
C LYS A 493 -13.53 -7.77 12.82
N MET A 494 -13.04 -7.71 11.58
CA MET A 494 -12.22 -8.78 10.99
C MET A 494 -10.91 -8.98 11.78
N TRP A 495 -10.28 -7.90 12.21
CA TRP A 495 -9.08 -7.95 13.04
C TRP A 495 -9.35 -8.59 14.41
N GLU A 496 -10.44 -8.26 15.09
CA GLU A 496 -10.85 -8.91 16.34
C GLU A 496 -11.04 -10.42 16.17
N PHE A 497 -11.66 -10.83 15.06
CA PHE A 497 -11.81 -12.25 14.71
C PHE A 497 -10.46 -12.95 14.50
N MET A 498 -9.52 -12.31 13.79
CA MET A 498 -8.19 -12.87 13.53
C MET A 498 -7.29 -12.86 14.77
N SER A 499 -7.33 -11.78 15.56
CA SER A 499 -6.57 -11.60 16.79
C SER A 499 -6.98 -12.61 17.88
N SER A 500 -8.28 -12.91 17.98
CA SER A 500 -8.79 -13.95 18.88
C SER A 500 -8.39 -15.38 18.46
N ARG A 501 -7.98 -15.60 17.21
CA ARG A 501 -7.64 -16.92 16.65
C ARG A 501 -6.26 -16.91 16.00
N LYS A 502 -5.21 -16.92 16.82
CA LYS A 502 -3.81 -16.85 16.33
C LYS A 502 -3.44 -17.91 15.28
N HIS A 503 -4.11 -19.07 15.27
CA HIS A 503 -3.87 -20.13 14.30
C HIS A 503 -4.34 -19.80 12.89
N VAL A 504 -5.04 -18.69 12.64
CA VAL A 504 -5.43 -18.28 11.28
C VAL A 504 -4.27 -17.63 10.51
N PHE A 505 -3.27 -17.09 11.20
CA PHE A 505 -2.10 -16.50 10.55
C PHE A 505 -1.15 -17.59 10.03
N VAL A 506 -0.50 -17.31 8.90
CA VAL A 506 0.47 -18.21 8.26
C VAL A 506 1.84 -17.55 8.19
N ARG A 507 2.92 -18.34 8.15
CA ARG A 507 4.30 -17.79 8.12
C ARG A 507 4.82 -17.55 6.71
N THR A 508 4.36 -18.33 5.74
CA THR A 508 4.71 -18.17 4.33
C THR A 508 3.46 -18.20 3.46
N TYR A 509 3.53 -17.58 2.27
CA TYR A 509 2.42 -17.62 1.33
C TYR A 509 2.10 -19.05 0.86
N ASP A 510 3.12 -19.90 0.66
CA ASP A 510 2.92 -21.29 0.24
C ASP A 510 2.14 -22.12 1.27
N GLU A 511 2.39 -21.89 2.57
CA GLU A 511 1.61 -22.47 3.67
C GLU A 511 0.14 -22.03 3.58
N GLY A 512 -0.10 -20.72 3.39
CA GLY A 512 -1.43 -20.15 3.21
C GLY A 512 -2.18 -20.72 2.02
N ILE A 513 -1.54 -20.79 0.86
CA ILE A 513 -2.12 -21.32 -0.37
C ILE A 513 -2.46 -22.81 -0.20
N LYS A 514 -1.53 -23.60 0.35
CA LYS A 514 -1.77 -25.02 0.64
C LYS A 514 -2.94 -25.21 1.62
N ARG A 515 -3.06 -24.33 2.62
CA ARG A 515 -4.17 -24.35 3.58
C ARG A 515 -5.51 -24.04 2.92
N VAL A 516 -5.59 -23.05 2.03
CA VAL A 516 -6.81 -22.76 1.24
C VAL A 516 -7.20 -24.00 0.43
N ARG A 517 -6.23 -24.64 -0.25
CA ARG A 517 -6.46 -25.83 -1.07
C ARG A 517 -6.97 -27.03 -0.26
N THR A 518 -6.45 -27.25 0.95
CA THR A 518 -6.76 -28.42 1.79
C THR A 518 -8.01 -28.24 2.66
N SER A 519 -8.40 -27.00 2.98
CA SER A 519 -9.51 -26.70 3.91
C SER A 519 -10.91 -26.87 3.30
N LYS A 520 -11.03 -27.38 2.07
CA LYS A 520 -12.32 -27.63 1.39
C LYS A 520 -13.30 -26.45 1.44
N GLY A 521 -12.80 -25.22 1.26
CA GLY A 521 -13.61 -24.00 1.29
C GLY A 521 -13.89 -23.40 2.67
N LYS A 522 -13.34 -23.97 3.76
CA LYS A 522 -13.48 -23.45 5.13
C LYS A 522 -12.38 -22.50 5.58
N TYR A 523 -11.46 -22.15 4.69
CA TYR A 523 -10.40 -21.17 4.95
C TYR A 523 -10.21 -20.26 3.74
N ALA A 524 -10.11 -18.96 4.00
CA ALA A 524 -9.78 -17.92 3.03
C ALA A 524 -8.46 -17.24 3.41
N LEU A 525 -7.62 -16.93 2.42
CA LEU A 525 -6.38 -16.20 2.64
C LEU A 525 -6.51 -14.78 2.10
N LEU A 526 -6.21 -13.80 2.94
CA LEU A 526 -6.10 -12.40 2.55
C LEU A 526 -4.66 -12.15 2.06
N ILE A 527 -4.53 -11.83 0.79
CA ILE A 527 -3.25 -11.77 0.07
C ILE A 527 -3.29 -10.70 -1.02
N GLU A 528 -2.14 -10.15 -1.38
CA GLU A 528 -1.97 -9.15 -2.43
C GLU A 528 -2.50 -9.68 -3.78
N SER A 529 -3.23 -8.82 -4.51
CA SER A 529 -3.91 -9.21 -5.74
C SER A 529 -3.03 -9.85 -6.82
N PRO A 530 -1.80 -9.37 -7.11
CA PRO A 530 -1.00 -9.96 -8.18
C PRO A 530 -0.57 -11.39 -7.85
N LYS A 531 -0.28 -11.68 -6.57
CA LYS A 531 0.04 -13.04 -6.10
C LYS A 531 -1.19 -13.94 -6.15
N ASN A 532 -2.39 -13.43 -5.83
CA ASN A 532 -3.64 -14.17 -5.97
C ASN A 532 -3.91 -14.55 -7.44
N ASP A 533 -3.84 -13.55 -8.32
CA ASP A 533 -4.08 -13.72 -9.75
C ASP A 533 -3.08 -14.73 -10.35
N TYR A 534 -1.79 -14.61 -10.00
CA TYR A 534 -0.75 -15.56 -10.41
C TYR A 534 -1.03 -17.02 -10.00
N ILE A 535 -1.48 -17.24 -8.76
CA ILE A 535 -1.75 -18.60 -8.25
C ILE A 535 -3.02 -19.19 -8.87
N ASN A 536 -4.00 -18.36 -9.21
CA ASN A 536 -5.24 -18.80 -9.87
C ASN A 536 -4.99 -19.35 -11.27
N GLU A 537 -3.99 -18.82 -11.98
CA GLU A 537 -3.57 -19.26 -13.32
C GLU A 537 -2.64 -20.49 -13.30
N ARG A 538 -2.31 -21.02 -12.12
CA ARG A 538 -1.43 -22.19 -11.99
C ARG A 538 -2.17 -23.47 -11.62
N GLU A 539 -1.69 -24.58 -12.18
CA GLU A 539 -2.18 -25.90 -11.84
C GLU A 539 -2.14 -26.15 -10.32
N PRO A 540 -3.18 -26.79 -9.73
CA PRO A 540 -4.34 -27.43 -10.39
C PRO A 540 -5.55 -26.49 -10.63
N CYS A 541 -5.36 -25.16 -10.62
CA CYS A 541 -6.40 -24.16 -10.89
C CYS A 541 -7.62 -24.28 -9.97
N ASP A 542 -7.34 -24.60 -8.70
CA ASP A 542 -8.31 -24.88 -7.66
C ASP A 542 -8.49 -23.73 -6.66
N THR A 543 -7.93 -22.56 -6.95
CA THR A 543 -8.13 -21.31 -6.21
C THR A 543 -8.91 -20.31 -7.05
N MET A 544 -9.53 -19.33 -6.40
CA MET A 544 -10.16 -18.20 -7.07
C MET A 544 -10.08 -16.94 -6.20
N LYS A 545 -9.98 -15.79 -6.86
CA LYS A 545 -10.14 -14.46 -6.27
C LYS A 545 -11.62 -14.11 -6.17
N VAL A 546 -12.03 -13.56 -5.02
CA VAL A 546 -13.41 -13.07 -4.82
C VAL A 546 -13.42 -11.60 -4.40
N GLY A 547 -14.47 -10.91 -4.85
CA GLY A 547 -14.67 -9.50 -4.56
C GLY A 547 -13.70 -8.56 -5.28
N ARG A 548 -13.81 -7.27 -4.94
CA ARG A 548 -12.86 -6.24 -5.36
C ARG A 548 -11.70 -6.19 -4.36
N ASN A 549 -10.61 -5.54 -4.75
CA ASN A 549 -9.53 -5.26 -3.81
C ASN A 549 -10.04 -4.35 -2.66
N LEU A 550 -9.61 -4.64 -1.43
CA LEU A 550 -10.06 -3.96 -0.21
C LEU A 550 -9.41 -2.58 -0.02
N ASP A 551 -8.26 -2.36 -0.66
CA ASP A 551 -7.48 -1.13 -0.64
C ASP A 551 -6.78 -0.88 -1.98
N ALA A 552 -6.11 0.26 -2.08
CA ALA A 552 -5.24 0.63 -3.20
C ALA A 552 -3.83 0.88 -2.67
N LYS A 553 -2.90 0.02 -3.07
CA LYS A 553 -1.48 -0.01 -2.69
C LYS A 553 -0.62 -0.11 -3.94
N GLY A 554 0.69 -0.08 -3.75
CA GLY A 554 1.63 -0.43 -4.80
C GLY A 554 2.93 -1.01 -4.27
N PHE A 555 3.61 -1.76 -5.13
CA PHE A 555 5.01 -2.13 -4.92
C PHE A 555 5.91 -1.03 -5.46
N GLY A 556 6.94 -0.70 -4.70
CA GLY A 556 7.94 0.30 -5.06
C GLY A 556 9.35 -0.23 -4.82
N VAL A 557 10.31 0.35 -5.53
CA VAL A 557 11.74 0.11 -5.29
C VAL A 557 12.15 0.97 -4.10
N ALA A 558 12.83 0.37 -3.12
CA ALA A 558 13.24 1.06 -1.90
C ALA A 558 14.74 1.37 -1.91
N THR A 559 15.11 2.53 -1.38
CA THR A 559 16.50 2.98 -1.21
C THR A 559 16.71 3.55 0.19
N PRO A 560 17.94 3.58 0.72
CA PRO A 560 18.23 4.33 1.93
C PRO A 560 17.83 5.81 1.78
N LEU A 561 17.41 6.44 2.88
CA LEU A 561 17.05 7.85 2.93
C LEU A 561 18.16 8.73 2.32
N GLY A 562 17.78 9.60 1.38
CA GLY A 562 18.71 10.54 0.73
C GLY A 562 19.65 9.91 -0.30
N SER A 563 19.42 8.65 -0.70
CA SER A 563 20.23 7.98 -1.71
C SER A 563 20.09 8.63 -3.10
N PRO A 564 21.19 8.85 -3.85
CA PRO A 564 21.13 9.35 -5.23
C PRO A 564 20.35 8.44 -6.18
N LEU A 565 20.25 7.15 -5.85
CA LEU A 565 19.51 6.16 -6.65
C LEU A 565 18.01 6.47 -6.72
N ARG A 566 17.47 7.24 -5.76
CA ARG A 566 16.05 7.62 -5.72
C ARG A 566 15.65 8.49 -6.91
N VAL A 567 16.42 9.55 -7.21
CA VAL A 567 16.05 10.57 -8.21
C VAL A 567 15.98 9.96 -9.61
N CYS A 568 16.91 9.05 -9.93
CA CYS A 568 16.89 8.37 -11.22
C CYS A 568 15.76 7.33 -11.31
N ASN A 569 15.31 6.74 -10.19
CA ASN A 569 14.14 5.86 -10.18
C ASN A 569 12.84 6.59 -10.50
N GLU A 570 12.71 7.88 -10.17
CA GLU A 570 11.51 8.67 -10.51
C GLU A 570 11.33 8.84 -12.03
N ASP A 571 12.43 9.03 -12.77
CA ASP A 571 12.43 9.13 -14.23
C ASP A 571 12.24 7.75 -14.91
N LEU A 572 12.72 6.67 -14.28
CA LEU A 572 12.59 5.29 -14.78
C LEU A 572 11.14 4.78 -14.78
N THR A 573 10.34 5.19 -13.79
CA THR A 573 8.92 4.75 -13.71
C THR A 573 8.06 5.22 -14.89
N GLN A 574 8.49 6.26 -15.62
CA GLN A 574 7.79 6.72 -16.82
C GLN A 574 8.10 5.85 -18.05
N LEU A 575 9.32 5.31 -18.17
CA LEU A 575 9.69 4.30 -19.16
C LEU A 575 9.07 2.92 -18.86
N GLU A 576 8.80 2.65 -17.58
CA GLU A 576 8.22 1.39 -17.12
C GLU A 576 6.71 1.27 -17.43
N LEU A 577 5.99 2.39 -17.56
CA LEU A 577 4.60 2.37 -18.07
C LEU A 577 4.51 1.81 -19.49
N GLU A 578 5.53 2.01 -20.33
CA GLU A 578 5.62 1.43 -21.67
C GLU A 578 5.97 -0.07 -21.61
N TRP A 579 6.91 -0.46 -20.73
CA TRP A 579 7.31 -1.86 -20.55
C TRP A 579 6.21 -2.74 -19.91
N ARG A 580 5.40 -2.17 -19.01
CA ARG A 580 4.29 -2.86 -18.32
C ARG A 580 3.21 -3.35 -19.29
N VAL A 581 2.95 -2.60 -20.37
CA VAL A 581 1.98 -3.01 -21.39
C VAL A 581 2.51 -4.15 -22.26
N GLU A 582 3.82 -4.19 -22.52
CA GLU A 582 4.40 -5.20 -23.42
C GLU A 582 4.78 -6.54 -22.73
N SER A 583 5.18 -6.51 -21.45
CA SER A 583 5.75 -7.68 -20.74
C SER A 583 4.73 -8.48 -19.92
N TRP A 584 3.81 -7.81 -19.21
CA TRP A 584 2.77 -8.50 -18.42
C TRP A 584 1.74 -9.21 -19.32
N ASP A 585 1.34 -8.59 -20.43
CA ASP A 585 0.47 -9.23 -21.42
C ASP A 585 1.18 -10.38 -22.18
N ALA A 586 2.51 -10.34 -22.30
CA ALA A 586 3.29 -11.39 -22.95
C ALA A 586 3.66 -12.58 -22.05
N SER A 587 3.60 -12.40 -20.73
CA SER A 587 3.86 -13.46 -19.74
C SER A 587 2.60 -14.23 -19.33
N LEU A 588 1.41 -13.76 -19.74
CA LEU A 588 0.15 -14.51 -19.68
C LEU A 588 0.04 -15.47 -20.88
N PRO A 589 -0.22 -16.78 -20.66
CA PRO A 589 -0.28 -17.75 -21.74
C PRO A 589 -1.58 -17.55 -22.58
N GLY A 590 -1.50 -16.85 -23.71
CA GLY A 590 -2.62 -16.82 -24.66
C GLY A 590 -2.77 -15.60 -25.57
N TYR A 591 -1.97 -14.54 -25.43
CA TYR A 591 -2.17 -13.31 -26.22
C TYR A 591 -1.24 -13.24 -27.44
N GLU A 592 -1.80 -13.29 -28.65
CA GLU A 592 -1.10 -12.90 -29.88
C GLU A 592 -1.20 -11.38 -30.05
N LEU A 593 -0.06 -10.69 -29.99
CA LEU A 593 0.03 -9.26 -30.33
C LEU A 593 -0.23 -9.09 -31.84
N GLY A 594 -1.47 -8.73 -32.18
CA GLY A 594 -1.83 -8.27 -33.52
C GLY A 594 -1.08 -6.98 -33.86
N SER A 595 -0.34 -7.03 -34.96
CA SER A 595 0.42 -5.92 -35.54
C SER A 595 -0.46 -4.72 -35.87
N ARG A 596 -0.66 -3.80 -34.92
CA ARG A 596 -1.08 -2.42 -35.22
C ARG A 596 -0.09 -1.48 -34.55
N GLY A 597 0.89 -1.03 -35.33
CA GLY A 597 1.78 0.05 -34.94
C GLY A 597 0.96 1.32 -34.69
N ILE A 598 1.07 1.87 -33.49
CA ILE A 598 0.57 3.20 -33.16
C ILE A 598 1.71 4.18 -33.47
N GLU A 599 1.48 5.08 -34.42
CA GLU A 599 2.45 6.06 -34.90
C GLU A 599 2.53 7.25 -33.91
N LEU A 600 3.57 7.28 -33.09
CA LEU A 600 3.77 8.25 -31.99
C LEU A 600 4.65 9.45 -32.38
N SER A 601 4.48 9.99 -33.60
CA SER A 601 5.32 11.08 -34.12
C SER A 601 4.82 12.51 -33.85
N ARG A 602 3.83 12.73 -32.97
CA ARG A 602 3.19 14.06 -32.83
C ARG A 602 3.09 14.69 -31.45
N VAL A 603 3.66 14.13 -30.39
CA VAL A 603 3.69 14.82 -29.09
C VAL A 603 5.07 14.66 -28.45
N PHE A 604 5.77 15.78 -28.30
CA PHE A 604 7.12 15.96 -27.74
C PHE A 604 8.30 15.71 -28.69
N GLY A 605 8.86 16.82 -29.19
CA GLY A 605 10.15 16.85 -29.87
C GLY A 605 11.28 16.53 -28.89
N ILE A 606 11.67 15.27 -28.82
CA ILE A 606 12.94 14.79 -28.25
C ILE A 606 13.53 13.80 -29.26
N GLY A 607 14.84 13.92 -29.48
CA GLY A 607 15.59 13.26 -30.54
C GLY A 607 15.42 11.73 -30.57
N SER A 608 15.37 11.22 -31.80
CA SER A 608 15.21 9.81 -32.16
C SER A 608 16.19 8.89 -31.42
N CYS A 609 15.66 7.92 -30.66
CA CYS A 609 16.39 6.72 -30.28
C CYS A 609 15.55 5.51 -30.68
N ARG A 610 15.98 4.80 -31.73
CA ARG A 610 15.31 3.65 -32.31
C ARG A 610 16.07 2.40 -31.84
N ILE A 611 15.51 1.63 -30.92
CA ILE A 611 16.07 0.33 -30.51
C ILE A 611 15.15 -0.76 -31.03
N MET A 612 15.64 -1.56 -31.98
CA MET A 612 14.99 -2.81 -32.40
C MET A 612 15.33 -3.92 -31.40
N ALA A 613 14.32 -4.45 -30.70
CA ALA A 613 14.45 -5.69 -29.96
C ALA A 613 14.02 -6.87 -30.84
N ARG A 614 14.96 -7.79 -31.10
CA ARG A 614 14.73 -9.04 -31.83
C ARG A 614 14.24 -10.09 -30.82
N LYS A 615 13.07 -10.68 -31.05
CA LYS A 615 12.46 -11.70 -30.18
C LYS A 615 12.86 -13.09 -30.69
N GLU A 616 13.71 -13.80 -29.96
CA GLU A 616 13.81 -15.27 -30.01
C GLU A 616 13.19 -15.81 -28.71
N LEU A 617 11.99 -16.36 -28.79
CA LEU A 617 11.36 -17.08 -27.68
C LEU A 617 11.41 -18.58 -28.02
N GLY A 618 12.23 -19.32 -27.28
CA GLY A 618 12.15 -20.77 -27.18
C GLY A 618 10.84 -21.18 -26.52
N GLY A 619 10.13 -22.12 -27.14
CA GLY A 619 8.79 -22.54 -26.71
C GLY A 619 8.80 -23.34 -25.42
N ALA A 620 8.02 -22.89 -24.43
CA ALA A 620 7.55 -23.70 -23.32
C ALA A 620 6.04 -23.97 -23.48
N LYS A 621 5.64 -25.21 -23.21
CA LYS A 621 4.32 -25.79 -23.50
C LYS A 621 3.17 -25.02 -22.86
N LYS A 622 2.12 -24.75 -23.66
CA LYS A 622 0.82 -24.23 -23.28
C LYS A 622 0.01 -25.28 -22.49
N THR A 623 -0.20 -25.05 -21.21
CA THR A 623 -1.41 -25.48 -20.49
C THR A 623 -1.93 -24.29 -19.70
N SER A 624 -2.76 -23.45 -20.36
CA SER A 624 -3.56 -22.43 -19.67
C SER A 624 -4.80 -23.11 -19.10
N CYS A 625 -5.12 -22.79 -17.86
CA CYS A 625 -6.49 -22.85 -17.37
C CYS A 625 -7.28 -21.63 -17.89
#